data_AF-A0A1Z4QY65-F1
#
_entry.id   AF-A0A1Z4QY65-F1
#
_cell.length_a   1.000
_cell.length_b   1.000
_cell.length_c   1.000
_cell.angle_alpha   90.00
_cell.angle_beta   90.00
_cell.angle_gamma   90.00
#
_symmetry.space_group_name_H-M   'P 1'
#
loop_
_entity.id
_entity.type
_entity.pdbx_description
1 polymer ?
#
loop_
_entity_poly.entity_id
_entity_poly.type
_entity_poly.pdbx_seq_one_letter_code
_entity_poly.pdbx_strand_id
1 'polypeptide(L)'
;MTGVIQKTIFTLKKLYMSSSEKEYFEIRNKKTKRLRNIVTAVSILSFFGSSSFAVIGALQQAHQNIAQVDNANLALQNQVQSYELVLQREPGNRLALEGLVNTRLQMNDTNGAIESLEKLTKLYPQEQAYKLQIEQLKKHSSK
;
A
#
# COMPACT_ATOMS: atom_id res chain seq x y z
N MET A 1 9.60 -3.85 44.77
CA MET A 1 10.19 -4.20 46.09
C MET A 1 9.83 -5.60 46.59
N THR A 2 8.75 -6.22 46.13
CA THR A 2 8.27 -7.55 46.58
C THR A 2 9.20 -8.73 46.25
N GLY A 3 9.94 -8.68 45.14
CA GLY A 3 10.80 -9.78 44.69
C GLY A 3 12.05 -10.04 45.56
N VAL A 4 12.63 -9.00 46.17
CA VAL A 4 13.82 -9.13 47.02
C VAL A 4 13.46 -9.80 48.35
N ILE A 5 12.35 -9.37 48.97
CA ILE A 5 11.85 -9.92 50.24
C ILE A 5 11.48 -11.41 50.08
N GLN A 6 10.78 -11.75 48.99
CA GLN A 6 10.44 -13.15 48.67
C GLN A 6 11.69 -14.03 48.49
N LYS A 7 12.74 -13.50 47.85
CA LYS A 7 14.00 -14.21 47.63
C LYS A 7 14.76 -14.46 48.93
N THR A 8 14.78 -13.49 49.85
CA THR A 8 15.41 -13.63 51.17
C THR A 8 14.67 -14.66 52.04
N ILE A 9 13.32 -14.59 52.09
CA ILE A 9 12.50 -15.55 52.85
C ILE A 9 12.66 -16.97 52.29
N PHE A 10 12.70 -17.13 50.96
CA PHE A 10 12.95 -18.42 50.31
C PHE A 10 14.33 -18.99 50.66
N THR A 11 15.36 -18.15 50.70
CA THR A 11 16.74 -18.56 51.00
C THR A 11 16.88 -19.00 52.46
N LEU A 12 16.28 -18.26 53.40
CA LEU A 12 16.25 -18.61 54.82
C LEU A 12 15.48 -19.91 55.08
N LYS A 13 14.33 -20.10 54.42
CA LYS A 13 13.54 -21.33 54.51
C LYS A 13 14.30 -22.54 53.98
N LYS A 14 15.10 -22.37 52.91
CA LYS A 14 15.96 -23.43 52.35
C LYS A 14 17.11 -23.82 53.28
N LEU A 15 17.67 -22.89 54.05
CA LEU A 15 18.77 -23.16 54.99
C LEU A 15 18.34 -24.09 56.14
N TYR A 16 17.11 -23.92 56.64
CA TYR A 16 16.56 -24.68 57.78
C TYR A 16 15.85 -26.00 57.41
N MET A 17 15.80 -26.36 56.13
CA MET A 17 15.11 -27.58 55.66
C MET A 17 15.97 -28.85 55.77
N SER A 18 15.29 -29.97 56.04
CA SER A 18 15.87 -31.31 55.98
C SER A 18 16.34 -31.66 54.56
N SER A 19 17.30 -32.60 54.43
CA SER A 19 17.85 -33.02 53.13
C SER A 19 16.75 -33.49 52.16
N SER A 20 15.73 -34.21 52.66
CA SER A 20 14.60 -34.70 51.87
C SER A 20 13.66 -33.58 51.40
N GLU A 21 13.47 -32.53 52.20
CA GLU A 21 12.65 -31.38 51.83
C GLU A 21 13.36 -30.52 50.77
N LYS A 22 14.67 -30.30 50.91
CA LYS A 22 15.49 -29.61 49.90
C LYS A 22 15.38 -30.29 48.53
N GLU A 23 15.41 -31.62 48.52
CA GLU A 23 15.26 -32.42 47.30
C GLU A 23 13.85 -32.27 46.68
N TYR A 24 12.80 -32.31 47.50
CA TYR A 24 11.41 -32.06 47.05
C TYR A 24 11.21 -30.67 46.42
N PHE A 25 11.78 -29.62 47.03
CA PHE A 25 11.69 -28.25 46.50
C PHE A 25 12.51 -28.06 45.21
N GLU A 26 13.67 -28.71 45.08
CA GLU A 26 14.47 -28.69 43.84
C GLU A 26 13.75 -29.41 42.69
N ILE A 27 13.11 -30.56 42.96
CA ILE A 27 12.33 -31.30 41.96
C ILE A 27 11.15 -30.46 41.47
N ARG A 28 10.42 -29.80 42.39
CA ARG A 28 9.30 -28.91 42.03
C ARG A 28 9.77 -27.71 41.20
N ASN A 29 10.90 -27.10 41.54
CA ASN A 29 11.49 -25.99 40.78
C ASN A 29 11.99 -26.40 39.39
N LYS A 30 12.52 -27.62 39.22
CA LYS A 30 12.88 -28.15 37.91
C LYS A 30 11.65 -28.37 37.03
N LYS A 31 10.55 -28.89 37.59
CA LYS A 31 9.28 -29.09 36.87
C LYS A 31 8.67 -27.75 36.42
N THR A 32 8.63 -26.74 37.27
CA THR A 32 8.08 -25.42 36.92
C THR A 32 8.94 -24.68 35.89
N LYS A 33 10.27 -24.83 35.92
CA LYS A 33 11.17 -24.28 34.89
C LYS A 33 10.93 -24.90 33.51
N ARG A 34 10.76 -26.22 33.42
CA ARG A 34 10.47 -26.90 32.14
C ARG A 34 9.11 -26.47 31.57
N LEU A 35 8.08 -26.43 32.41
CA LEU A 35 6.75 -25.98 31.99
C LEU A 35 6.76 -24.52 31.52
N ARG A 36 7.45 -23.64 32.24
CA ARG A 36 7.62 -22.24 31.83
C ARG A 36 8.30 -22.13 30.46
N ASN A 37 9.38 -22.89 30.23
CA ASN A 37 10.08 -22.86 28.95
C ASN A 37 9.21 -23.36 27.78
N ILE A 38 8.41 -24.41 27.99
CA ILE A 38 7.47 -24.92 26.97
C ILE A 38 6.40 -23.87 26.66
N VAL A 39 5.77 -23.30 27.69
CA VAL A 39 4.75 -22.26 27.50
C VAL A 39 5.32 -21.05 26.77
N THR A 40 6.53 -20.59 27.12
CA THR A 40 7.19 -19.48 26.41
C THR A 40 7.46 -19.81 24.93
N ALA A 41 7.95 -21.02 24.63
CA ALA A 41 8.20 -21.45 23.26
C ALA A 41 6.90 -21.51 22.42
N VAL A 42 5.82 -22.05 23.00
CA VAL A 42 4.51 -22.13 22.36
C VAL A 42 3.91 -20.73 22.16
N SER A 43 4.04 -19.82 23.12
CA SER A 43 3.58 -18.43 23.00
C SER A 43 4.31 -17.69 21.88
N ILE A 44 5.64 -17.84 21.78
CA ILE A 44 6.44 -17.26 20.69
C ILE A 44 5.92 -17.82 19.35
N LEU A 45 5.81 -19.14 19.21
CA LEU A 45 5.34 -19.77 17.97
C LEU A 45 3.91 -19.34 17.60
N SER A 46 3.01 -19.21 18.57
CA SER A 46 1.61 -18.81 18.34
C SER A 46 1.51 -17.33 17.95
N PHE A 47 2.33 -16.46 18.56
CA PHE A 47 2.37 -15.04 18.22
C PHE A 47 2.93 -14.81 16.80
N PHE A 48 4.01 -15.51 16.43
CA PHE A 48 4.55 -15.45 15.07
C PHE A 48 3.64 -16.12 14.03
N GLY A 49 2.99 -17.24 14.39
CA GLY A 49 2.01 -17.90 13.52
C GLY A 49 0.79 -17.03 13.21
N SER A 50 0.26 -16.32 14.21
CA SER A 50 -0.93 -15.49 14.06
C SER A 50 -0.67 -14.19 13.29
N SER A 51 0.57 -13.68 13.30
CA SER A 51 0.94 -12.45 12.56
C SER A 51 0.98 -12.67 11.04
N SER A 52 1.26 -13.90 10.58
CA SER A 52 1.37 -14.21 9.15
C SER A 52 0.06 -14.01 8.36
N PHE A 53 -1.11 -14.19 9.00
CA PHE A 53 -2.40 -14.05 8.34
C PHE A 53 -2.72 -12.59 7.93
N ALA A 54 -2.33 -11.61 8.75
CA ALA A 54 -2.53 -10.19 8.44
C ALA A 54 -1.64 -9.73 7.27
N VAL A 55 -0.42 -10.28 7.17
CA VAL A 55 0.54 -9.93 6.11
C VAL A 55 0.09 -10.46 4.75
N ILE A 56 -0.43 -11.70 4.68
CA ILE A 56 -0.91 -12.28 3.42
C ILE A 56 -2.08 -11.47 2.84
N GLY A 57 -3.04 -11.06 3.68
CA GLY A 57 -4.17 -10.23 3.25
C GLY A 57 -3.73 -8.85 2.75
N ALA A 58 -2.82 -8.19 3.48
CA ALA A 58 -2.26 -6.90 3.07
C ALA A 58 -1.46 -7.00 1.76
N LEU A 59 -0.70 -8.09 1.58
CA LEU A 59 0.07 -8.32 0.35
C LEU A 59 -0.84 -8.61 -0.84
N GLN A 60 -1.91 -9.39 -0.66
CA GLN A 60 -2.91 -9.63 -1.70
C GLN A 60 -3.60 -8.33 -2.12
N GLN A 61 -3.96 -7.46 -1.17
CA GLN A 61 -4.59 -6.18 -1.45
C GLN A 61 -3.64 -5.21 -2.16
N ALA A 62 -2.35 -5.22 -1.84
CA ALA A 62 -1.33 -4.45 -2.58
C ALA A 62 -1.22 -4.89 -4.04
N HIS A 63 -1.25 -6.20 -4.33
CA HIS A 63 -1.22 -6.71 -5.71
C HIS A 63 -2.49 -6.35 -6.51
N GLN A 64 -3.66 -6.33 -5.88
CA GLN A 64 -4.90 -5.89 -6.54
C GLN A 64 -4.85 -4.40 -6.92
N ASN A 65 -4.28 -3.55 -6.06
CA ASN A 65 -4.14 -2.11 -6.34
C ASN A 65 -3.18 -1.84 -7.50
N ILE A 66 -2.05 -2.55 -7.59
CA ILE A 66 -1.09 -2.40 -8.69
C ILE A 66 -1.73 -2.82 -10.02
N ALA A 67 -2.41 -3.97 -10.05
CA ALA A 67 -3.12 -4.43 -11.23
C ALA A 67 -4.24 -3.45 -11.68
N GLN A 68 -4.91 -2.80 -10.74
CA GLN A 68 -5.97 -1.84 -11.06
C GLN A 68 -5.43 -0.54 -11.68
N VAL A 69 -4.25 -0.06 -11.24
CA VAL A 69 -3.59 1.11 -11.83
C VAL A 69 -3.08 0.81 -13.24
N ASP A 70 -2.50 -0.37 -13.46
CA ASP A 70 -2.04 -0.80 -14.79
C ASP A 70 -3.22 -0.94 -15.77
N ASN A 71 -4.33 -1.54 -15.33
CA ASN A 71 -5.53 -1.65 -16.15
C ASN A 71 -6.16 -0.28 -16.46
N ALA A 72 -6.14 0.67 -15.52
CA ALA A 72 -6.65 2.02 -15.75
C ALA A 72 -5.80 2.78 -16.79
N ASN A 73 -4.47 2.69 -16.69
CA ASN A 73 -3.57 3.30 -17.67
C ASN A 73 -3.71 2.66 -19.06
N LEU A 74 -3.86 1.34 -19.14
CA LEU A 74 -4.12 0.63 -20.40
C LEU A 74 -5.47 1.05 -21.02
N ALA A 75 -6.52 1.23 -20.21
CA ALA A 75 -7.81 1.70 -20.69
C ALA A 75 -7.72 3.11 -21.30
N LEU A 76 -6.99 4.02 -20.65
CA LEU A 76 -6.75 5.37 -21.18
C LEU A 76 -5.95 5.35 -22.48
N GLN A 77 -4.92 4.50 -22.58
CA GLN A 77 -4.14 4.33 -23.82
C GLN A 77 -5.00 3.80 -24.96
N ASN A 78 -5.86 2.82 -24.70
CA ASN A 78 -6.80 2.30 -25.70
C ASN A 78 -7.79 3.38 -26.16
N GLN A 79 -8.23 4.26 -25.26
CA GLN A 79 -9.11 5.37 -25.60
C GLN A 79 -8.40 6.41 -26.47
N VAL A 80 -7.14 6.74 -26.19
CA VAL A 80 -6.30 7.59 -27.07
C VAL A 80 -6.23 6.99 -28.48
N GLN A 81 -5.88 5.71 -28.59
CA GLN A 81 -5.79 5.02 -29.87
C GLN A 81 -7.13 5.01 -30.62
N SER A 82 -8.24 4.80 -29.91
CA SER A 82 -9.58 4.81 -30.50
C SER A 82 -9.92 6.17 -31.11
N TYR A 83 -9.62 7.28 -30.42
CA TYR A 83 -9.80 8.62 -30.97
C TYR A 83 -8.86 8.90 -32.13
N GLU A 84 -7.60 8.46 -32.07
CA GLU A 84 -6.65 8.62 -33.17
C GLU A 84 -7.12 7.89 -34.44
N LEU A 85 -7.71 6.70 -34.31
CA LEU A 85 -8.33 5.97 -35.43
C LEU A 85 -9.52 6.72 -36.03
N VAL A 86 -10.32 7.42 -35.20
CA VAL A 86 -11.40 8.28 -35.70
C VAL A 86 -10.80 9.48 -36.46
N LEU A 87 -9.76 10.11 -35.91
CA LEU A 87 -9.11 11.27 -36.53
C LEU A 87 -8.37 10.93 -37.84
N GLN A 88 -7.90 9.69 -38.01
CA GLN A 88 -7.37 9.22 -39.29
C GLN A 88 -8.43 9.26 -40.40
N ARG A 89 -9.69 8.98 -40.06
CA ARG A 89 -10.81 8.98 -41.00
C ARG A 89 -11.44 10.37 -41.12
N GLU A 90 -11.53 11.08 -40.00
CA GLU A 90 -12.17 12.38 -39.87
C GLU A 90 -11.25 13.34 -39.11
N PRO A 91 -10.23 13.93 -39.77
CA PRO A 91 -9.22 14.77 -39.10
C PRO A 91 -9.79 16.05 -38.49
N GLY A 92 -10.98 16.45 -38.92
CA GLY A 92 -11.71 17.61 -38.39
C GLY A 92 -12.76 17.27 -37.34
N ASN A 93 -12.86 16.02 -36.88
CA ASN A 93 -13.91 15.63 -35.93
C ASN A 93 -13.66 16.27 -34.56
N ARG A 94 -14.48 17.27 -34.23
CA ARG A 94 -14.44 18.00 -32.95
C ARG A 94 -14.48 17.08 -31.75
N LEU A 95 -15.41 16.11 -31.75
CA LEU A 95 -15.63 15.21 -30.61
C LEU A 95 -14.43 14.29 -30.37
N ALA A 96 -13.81 13.79 -31.43
CA ALA A 96 -12.61 12.98 -31.31
C ALA A 96 -11.40 13.80 -30.82
N LEU A 97 -11.24 15.05 -31.28
CA LEU A 97 -10.19 15.94 -30.79
C LEU A 97 -10.39 16.34 -29.32
N GLU A 98 -11.60 16.73 -28.93
CA GLU A 98 -11.93 17.06 -27.53
C GLU A 98 -11.76 15.84 -26.60
N GLY A 99 -12.21 14.66 -27.05
CA GLY A 99 -12.00 13.39 -26.35
C GLY A 99 -10.52 13.06 -26.18
N LEU A 100 -9.70 13.30 -27.21
CA LEU A 100 -8.26 13.10 -27.17
C LEU A 100 -7.58 14.06 -26.18
N VAL A 101 -7.99 15.33 -26.12
CA VAL A 101 -7.50 16.31 -25.13
C VAL A 101 -7.76 15.81 -23.71
N ASN A 102 -9.00 15.46 -23.40
CA ASN A 102 -9.39 15.03 -22.06
C ASN A 102 -8.65 13.76 -21.63
N THR A 103 -8.52 12.79 -22.54
CA THR A 103 -7.84 11.52 -22.25
C THR A 103 -6.34 11.72 -22.02
N ARG A 104 -5.69 12.55 -22.83
CA ARG A 104 -4.26 12.89 -22.66
C ARG A 104 -4.02 13.64 -21.35
N LEU A 105 -4.91 14.56 -20.94
CA LEU A 105 -4.83 15.22 -19.63
C LEU A 105 -4.95 14.23 -18.46
N GLN A 106 -5.85 13.25 -18.55
CA GLN A 106 -5.96 12.19 -17.54
C GLN A 106 -4.70 11.32 -17.42
N MET A 107 -3.98 11.15 -18.54
CA MET A 107 -2.69 10.47 -18.59
C MET A 107 -1.50 11.34 -18.15
N ASN A 108 -1.73 12.59 -17.72
CA ASN A 108 -0.71 13.61 -17.45
C ASN A 108 0.13 13.99 -18.69
N ASP A 109 -0.35 13.70 -19.90
CA ASP A 109 0.25 14.16 -21.16
C ASP A 109 -0.27 15.56 -21.53
N THR A 110 0.20 16.55 -20.80
CA THR A 110 -0.16 17.96 -21.01
C THR A 110 0.27 18.45 -22.39
N ASN A 111 1.42 18.01 -22.89
CA ASN A 111 1.94 18.45 -24.19
C ASN A 111 1.09 17.91 -25.35
N GLY A 112 0.77 16.63 -25.33
CA GLY A 112 -0.12 16.04 -26.33
C GLY A 112 -1.54 16.57 -26.26
N ALA A 113 -2.04 16.94 -25.06
CA ALA A 113 -3.32 17.63 -24.93
C ALA A 113 -3.30 19.03 -25.55
N ILE A 114 -2.22 19.80 -25.33
CA ILE A 114 -2.03 21.12 -25.97
C ILE A 114 -1.99 20.98 -27.49
N GLU A 115 -1.30 19.99 -28.04
CA GLU A 115 -1.24 19.78 -29.50
C GLU A 115 -2.65 19.55 -30.10
N SER A 116 -3.47 18.74 -29.43
CA SER A 116 -4.86 18.49 -29.85
C SER A 116 -5.75 19.74 -29.72
N LEU A 117 -5.55 20.56 -28.68
CA LEU A 117 -6.22 21.86 -28.55
C LEU A 117 -5.76 22.87 -29.63
N GLU A 118 -4.48 22.86 -30.01
CA GLU A 118 -3.97 23.69 -31.09
C GLU A 118 -4.60 23.30 -32.43
N LYS A 119 -4.88 22.02 -32.66
CA LYS A 119 -5.68 21.58 -33.82
C LYS A 119 -7.13 22.09 -33.74
N LEU A 120 -7.77 21.99 -32.57
CA LEU A 120 -9.13 22.51 -32.35
C LEU A 120 -9.22 24.03 -32.60
N THR A 121 -8.26 24.82 -32.13
CA THR A 121 -8.27 26.29 -32.35
C THR A 121 -8.08 26.67 -33.82
N LYS A 122 -7.37 25.86 -34.61
CA LYS A 122 -7.21 26.08 -36.06
C LYS A 122 -8.50 25.75 -36.81
N LEU A 123 -9.19 24.69 -36.42
CA LEU A 123 -10.43 24.24 -37.06
C LEU A 123 -11.64 25.08 -36.63
N TYR A 124 -11.66 25.54 -35.38
CA TYR A 124 -12.75 26.29 -34.77
C TYR A 124 -12.25 27.59 -34.12
N PRO A 125 -11.76 28.57 -34.91
CA PRO A 125 -11.13 29.79 -34.39
C PRO A 125 -12.10 30.72 -33.65
N GLN A 126 -13.41 30.55 -33.87
CA GLN A 126 -14.46 31.31 -33.18
C GLN A 126 -14.66 30.84 -31.73
N GLU A 127 -14.26 29.60 -31.42
CA GLU A 127 -14.41 29.03 -30.08
C GLU A 127 -13.24 29.47 -29.19
N GLN A 128 -13.48 30.52 -28.40
CA GLN A 128 -12.46 31.10 -27.51
C GLN A 128 -12.08 30.15 -26.36
N ALA A 129 -12.98 29.22 -25.99
CA ALA A 129 -12.77 28.28 -24.90
C ALA A 129 -11.47 27.47 -25.05
N TYR A 130 -11.13 27.04 -26.27
CA TYR A 130 -9.90 26.27 -26.50
C TYR A 130 -8.63 27.10 -26.29
N LYS A 131 -8.64 28.38 -26.67
CA LYS A 131 -7.48 29.27 -26.44
C LYS A 131 -7.24 29.47 -24.95
N LEU A 132 -8.31 29.69 -24.18
CA LEU A 132 -8.25 29.80 -22.73
C LEU A 132 -7.73 28.51 -22.08
N GLN A 133 -8.17 27.33 -22.55
CA GLN A 133 -7.66 26.05 -22.07
C GLN A 133 -6.16 25.89 -22.32
N ILE A 134 -5.66 26.26 -23.51
CA ILE A 134 -4.21 26.23 -23.82
C ILE A 134 -3.43 27.13 -22.87
N GLU A 135 -3.89 28.36 -22.64
CA GLU A 135 -3.24 29.31 -21.73
C GLU A 135 -3.19 28.77 -20.30
N GLN A 136 -4.30 28.18 -19.82
CA GLN A 136 -4.38 27.57 -18.50
C GLN A 136 -3.39 26.40 -18.36
N LEU A 137 -3.32 25.52 -19.35
CA LEU A 137 -2.41 24.37 -19.34
C LEU A 137 -0.94 24.82 -19.39
N LYS A 138 -0.60 25.80 -20.25
CA LYS A 138 0.76 26.35 -20.35
C LYS A 138 1.19 27.04 -19.05
N LYS A 139 0.28 27.76 -18.39
CA LYS A 139 0.56 28.40 -17.09
C LYS A 139 0.83 27.37 -15.98
N HIS A 140 0.08 26.27 -15.94
CA HIS A 140 0.30 25.21 -14.96
C HIS A 140 1.58 24.41 -15.22
N SER A 141 1.95 24.21 -16.49
CA SER A 141 3.16 23.47 -16.87
C SER A 141 4.47 24.26 -16.70
N SER A 142 4.40 25.58 -16.49
CA SER A 142 5.57 26.48 -16.37
C SER A 142 5.98 26.79 -14.92
N LYS A 143 5.36 26.16 -13.93
CA LYS A 143 5.74 26.25 -12.50
C LYS A 143 6.64 25.10 -12.10
#